data_AF-A0A9Q8VY89-F1
#
_entry.id   AF-A0A9Q8VY89-F1
#
_cell.length_a   1.000
_cell.length_b   1.000
_cell.length_c   1.000
_cell.angle_alpha   90.00
_cell.angle_beta   90.00
_cell.angle_gamma   90.00
#
_symmetry.space_group_name_H-M   'P 1'
#
loop_
_entity.id
_entity.type
_entity.pdbx_description
1 polymer ?
#
loop_
_entity_poly.entity_id
_entity_poly.type
_entity_poly.pdbx_seq_one_letter_code
_entity_poly.pdbx_strand_id
1 'polypeptide(L)'
;MDNHSYSLWDFTIDSGKRIFAMTRSKNLVIKELSMKTNHSEIYDGRQDHIPSLQTPEIESFTNVYEGKDYTIDFTVPEFTAVCPKTGLPDFGVILVSYIPNKRCIELKSFKEYILSYRNVGIFHEFLVNKILEDLINSIDPKYIKVIGDYNARGGIKTIVTREYTKP
;
A
#
# COMPACT_ATOMS: atom_id res chain seq x y z
N MET A 1 -43.70 5.90 38.42
CA MET A 1 -43.47 7.36 38.33
C MET A 1 -42.15 7.55 39.06
N ASP A 2 -41.02 7.80 38.40
CA ASP A 2 -40.79 9.01 37.61
C ASP A 2 -40.02 8.79 36.30
N ASN A 3 -40.60 9.29 35.21
CA ASN A 3 -39.94 9.50 33.92
C ASN A 3 -39.21 10.84 34.00
N HIS A 4 -37.87 10.83 34.04
CA HIS A 4 -37.10 12.05 33.80
C HIS A 4 -36.72 12.12 32.32
N SER A 5 -37.43 12.98 31.59
CA SER A 5 -37.19 13.29 30.18
C SER A 5 -35.93 14.15 30.03
N TYR A 6 -35.00 13.69 29.19
CA TYR A 6 -33.93 14.52 28.65
C TYR A 6 -34.49 15.27 27.43
N SER A 7 -34.45 16.59 27.43
CA SER A 7 -34.69 17.38 26.21
C SER A 7 -33.35 17.75 25.57
N LEU A 8 -33.00 17.07 24.49
CA LEU A 8 -31.93 17.48 23.58
C LEU A 8 -32.47 18.61 22.70
N TRP A 9 -31.82 19.77 22.73
CA TRP A 9 -32.09 20.86 21.80
C TRP A 9 -30.89 20.99 20.86
N ASP A 10 -31.08 20.62 19.59
CA ASP A 10 -30.07 20.81 18.55
C ASP A 10 -30.08 22.27 18.09
N PHE A 11 -28.93 22.95 18.18
CA PHE A 11 -28.72 24.23 17.51
C PHE A 11 -27.57 24.07 16.52
N THR A 12 -27.84 24.46 15.27
CA THR A 12 -26.82 24.54 14.22
C THR A 12 -26.41 26.01 14.11
N ILE A 13 -25.12 26.29 14.28
CA ILE A 13 -24.55 27.59 13.92
C ILE A 13 -23.77 27.43 12.62
N ASP A 14 -23.91 28.43 11.74
CA ASP A 14 -23.45 28.46 10.36
C ASP A 14 -21.91 28.37 10.28
N SER A 15 -21.39 27.14 10.33
CA SER A 15 -20.01 26.73 10.03
C SER A 15 -19.81 25.20 10.13
N GLY A 16 -20.89 24.41 10.10
CA GLY A 16 -20.82 22.94 10.12
C GLY A 16 -20.41 22.31 11.46
N LYS A 17 -20.33 23.08 12.56
CA LYS A 17 -20.03 22.55 13.89
C LYS A 17 -21.32 22.15 14.63
N ARG A 18 -21.42 20.86 15.00
CA ARG A 18 -22.46 20.35 15.93
C ARG A 18 -21.97 20.49 17.36
N ILE A 19 -22.73 21.15 18.21
CA ILE A 19 -22.44 21.31 19.64
C ILE A 19 -23.56 20.63 20.43
N PHE A 20 -23.20 19.67 21.30
CA PHE A 20 -24.15 19.03 22.19
C PHE A 20 -24.10 19.70 23.56
N ALA A 21 -25.23 20.22 24.05
CA ALA A 21 -25.35 20.73 25.41
C ALA A 21 -26.26 19.79 26.22
N MET A 22 -25.71 19.16 27.26
CA MET A 22 -26.50 18.49 28.30
C MET A 22 -26.44 19.33 29.58
N THR A 23 -27.60 19.67 30.13
CA THR A 23 -27.68 20.44 31.38
C THR A 23 -27.86 19.51 32.56
N ARG A 24 -26.98 19.62 33.56
CA ARG A 24 -27.30 19.27 34.95
C ARG A 24 -26.61 20.28 35.86
N SER A 25 -27.40 21.20 36.41
CA SER A 25 -26.99 22.21 37.40
C SER A 25 -26.17 23.41 36.87
N LYS A 26 -26.31 24.53 37.60
CA LYS A 26 -26.06 25.94 37.24
C LYS A 26 -24.59 26.37 37.01
N ASN A 27 -23.71 25.50 36.53
CA ASN A 27 -22.36 25.92 36.10
C ASN A 27 -22.08 25.45 34.67
N LEU A 28 -22.18 26.38 33.73
CA LEU A 28 -21.93 26.15 32.31
C LEU A 28 -20.41 26.10 32.06
N VAL A 29 -19.81 24.91 32.14
CA VAL A 29 -18.45 24.70 31.64
C VAL A 29 -18.57 24.31 30.17
N ILE A 30 -18.41 25.28 29.26
CA ILE A 30 -18.26 24.98 27.84
C ILE A 30 -16.85 24.43 27.63
N LYS A 31 -16.74 23.10 27.54
CA LYS A 31 -15.51 22.44 27.11
C LYS A 31 -15.57 22.31 25.59
N GLU A 32 -14.85 23.17 24.90
CA GLU A 32 -14.69 23.09 23.45
C GLU A 32 -13.91 21.81 23.11
N LEU A 33 -14.63 20.73 22.78
CA LEU A 33 -14.03 19.52 22.19
C LEU A 33 -13.76 19.80 20.71
N SER A 34 -12.64 20.47 20.45
CA SER A 34 -12.05 20.55 19.12
C SER A 34 -11.54 19.16 18.71
N MET A 35 -12.40 18.33 18.12
CA MET A 35 -11.97 17.14 17.38
C MET A 35 -11.26 17.57 16.11
N LYS A 36 -9.96 17.89 16.20
CA LYS A 36 -9.07 17.94 15.05
C LYS A 36 -8.62 16.51 14.78
N THR A 37 -9.35 15.79 13.95
CA THR A 37 -8.86 14.51 13.43
C THR A 37 -7.78 14.84 12.40
N ASN A 38 -6.50 14.79 12.80
CA ASN A 38 -5.38 14.90 11.87
C ASN A 38 -5.43 13.70 10.93
N HIS A 39 -6.00 13.86 9.74
CA HIS A 39 -6.15 12.79 8.76
C HIS A 39 -4.81 12.14 8.35
N SER A 40 -3.68 12.84 8.52
CA SER A 40 -2.32 12.32 8.24
C SER A 40 -1.91 11.19 9.21
N GLU A 41 -2.32 11.25 10.48
CA GLU A 41 -2.00 10.23 11.50
C GLU A 41 -2.63 8.86 11.19
N ILE A 42 -3.57 8.79 10.25
CA ILE A 42 -4.22 7.55 9.80
C ILE A 42 -3.34 6.79 8.78
N TYR A 43 -2.44 7.47 8.08
CA TYR A 43 -1.66 6.91 6.98
C TYR A 43 -0.16 6.86 7.29
N ASP A 44 0.37 7.91 7.91
CA ASP A 44 1.79 8.01 8.25
C ASP A 44 2.17 6.98 9.32
N GLY A 45 3.35 6.35 9.18
CA GLY A 45 3.91 5.41 10.17
C GLY A 45 3.29 4.01 10.21
N ARG A 46 2.21 3.74 9.45
CA ARG A 46 1.52 2.42 9.49
C ARG A 46 2.30 1.29 8.84
N GLN A 47 3.16 1.60 7.89
CA GLN A 47 3.78 0.61 6.99
C GLN A 47 5.31 0.73 6.94
N ASP A 48 5.91 1.34 7.95
CA ASP A 48 7.38 1.52 8.06
C ASP A 48 8.13 0.19 8.12
N HIS A 49 7.42 -0.90 8.44
CA HIS A 49 7.95 -2.26 8.46
C HIS A 49 8.09 -2.89 7.06
N ILE A 50 7.48 -2.32 6.01
CA ILE A 50 7.45 -2.93 4.67
C ILE A 50 8.85 -3.14 4.07
N PRO A 51 9.81 -2.20 4.18
CA PRO A 51 11.18 -2.45 3.72
C PRO A 51 11.83 -3.70 4.36
N SER A 52 11.46 -4.02 5.59
CA SER A 52 11.94 -5.19 6.34
C SER A 52 11.03 -6.43 6.28
N LEU A 53 9.92 -6.36 5.51
CA LEU A 53 8.96 -7.46 5.41
C LEU A 53 9.65 -8.72 4.88
N GLN A 54 9.50 -9.81 5.62
CA GLN A 54 10.03 -11.12 5.23
C GLN A 54 9.15 -11.75 4.16
N THR A 55 9.80 -12.24 3.11
CA THR A 55 9.16 -12.88 1.94
C THR A 55 9.94 -14.14 1.57
N PRO A 56 9.35 -15.07 0.81
CA PRO A 56 10.13 -16.13 0.16
C PRO A 56 11.32 -15.57 -0.62
N GLU A 57 12.41 -16.31 -0.66
CA GLU A 57 13.60 -15.94 -1.43
C GLU A 57 13.29 -15.98 -2.95
N ILE A 58 13.82 -15.01 -3.68
CA ILE A 58 13.79 -15.01 -5.15
C ILE A 58 15.09 -15.65 -5.63
N GLU A 59 14.98 -16.89 -6.11
CA GLU A 59 16.11 -17.61 -6.69
C GLU A 59 16.49 -17.02 -8.06
N SER A 60 17.69 -17.36 -8.50
CA SER A 60 18.23 -16.87 -9.76
C SER A 60 19.22 -17.84 -10.37
N PHE A 61 19.46 -17.72 -11.67
CA PHE A 61 20.39 -18.56 -12.41
C PHE A 61 21.36 -17.71 -13.26
N THR A 62 22.47 -18.31 -13.66
CA THR A 62 23.53 -17.61 -14.40
C THR A 62 23.07 -17.18 -15.80
N ASN A 63 23.33 -15.92 -16.15
CA ASN A 63 23.19 -15.41 -17.51
C ASN A 63 24.39 -15.84 -18.36
N VAL A 64 24.21 -16.83 -19.24
CA VAL A 64 25.29 -17.32 -20.14
C VAL A 64 25.60 -16.35 -21.30
N TYR A 65 24.76 -15.35 -21.51
CA TYR A 65 24.95 -14.29 -22.51
C TYR A 65 25.43 -12.98 -21.86
N GLU A 66 26.22 -13.07 -20.78
CA GLU A 66 26.83 -11.92 -20.12
C GLU A 66 27.56 -11.03 -21.15
N GLY A 67 27.40 -9.72 -21.01
CA GLY A 67 27.96 -8.72 -21.93
C GLY A 67 27.10 -8.40 -23.16
N LYS A 68 26.05 -9.17 -23.44
CA LYS A 68 25.04 -8.82 -24.46
C LYS A 68 23.79 -8.28 -23.77
N ASP A 69 23.36 -7.09 -24.16
CA ASP A 69 22.13 -6.51 -23.64
C ASP A 69 20.93 -7.12 -24.35
N TYR A 70 20.00 -7.65 -23.56
CA TYR A 70 18.70 -8.13 -24.00
C TYR A 70 17.68 -7.84 -22.91
N THR A 71 16.42 -7.67 -23.31
CA THR A 71 15.31 -7.41 -22.37
C THR A 71 14.55 -8.69 -22.11
N ILE A 72 14.21 -8.92 -20.84
CA ILE A 72 13.27 -9.96 -20.43
C ILE A 72 12.04 -9.26 -19.85
N ASP A 73 10.89 -9.55 -20.45
CA ASP A 73 9.59 -9.09 -19.99
C ASP A 73 8.76 -10.27 -19.50
N PHE A 74 8.18 -10.15 -18.30
CA PHE A 74 7.13 -11.07 -17.87
C PHE A 74 6.04 -10.35 -17.09
N THR A 75 4.86 -10.96 -17.12
CA THR A 75 3.63 -10.40 -16.55
C THR A 75 3.03 -11.40 -15.57
N VAL A 76 2.62 -10.91 -14.41
CA VAL A 76 1.81 -11.64 -13.44
C VAL A 76 0.39 -11.07 -13.49
N PRO A 77 -0.52 -11.69 -14.28
CA PRO A 77 -1.86 -11.14 -14.52
C PRO A 77 -2.81 -11.25 -13.33
N GLU A 78 -2.50 -12.11 -12.35
CA GLU A 78 -3.37 -12.44 -11.23
C GLU A 78 -2.75 -12.04 -9.89
N PHE A 79 -2.27 -10.80 -9.77
CA PHE A 79 -1.74 -10.30 -8.51
C PHE A 79 -2.87 -9.92 -7.55
N THR A 80 -2.70 -10.22 -6.27
CA THR A 80 -3.59 -9.74 -5.20
C THR A 80 -2.86 -9.52 -3.88
N ALA A 81 -3.32 -8.52 -3.12
CA ALA A 81 -2.91 -8.22 -1.75
C ALA A 81 -4.08 -7.62 -0.97
N VAL A 82 -3.90 -7.23 0.28
CA VAL A 82 -4.96 -6.63 1.11
C VAL A 82 -4.75 -5.13 1.25
N CYS A 83 -5.82 -4.36 1.15
CA CYS A 83 -5.80 -2.94 1.48
C CYS A 83 -5.59 -2.75 2.99
N PRO A 84 -4.50 -2.09 3.45
CA PRO A 84 -4.21 -1.92 4.88
C PRO A 84 -5.33 -1.25 5.69
N LYS A 85 -6.12 -0.39 5.03
CA LYS A 85 -7.17 0.40 5.69
C LYS A 85 -8.50 -0.35 5.82
N THR A 86 -8.88 -1.08 4.77
CA THR A 86 -10.24 -1.64 4.66
C THR A 86 -10.28 -3.15 4.86
N GLY A 87 -9.13 -3.84 4.74
CA GLY A 87 -9.08 -5.30 4.77
C GLY A 87 -9.63 -5.97 3.51
N LEU A 88 -10.04 -5.19 2.49
CA LEU A 88 -10.55 -5.73 1.24
C LEU A 88 -9.40 -6.13 0.29
N PRO A 89 -9.57 -7.18 -0.54
CA PRO A 89 -8.53 -7.66 -1.44
C PRO A 89 -8.39 -6.74 -2.66
N ASP A 90 -7.18 -6.21 -2.86
CA ASP A 90 -6.77 -5.48 -4.05
C ASP A 90 -6.31 -6.47 -5.13
N PHE A 91 -6.64 -6.18 -6.38
CA PHE A 91 -6.25 -7.01 -7.53
C PHE A 91 -5.53 -6.14 -8.56
N GLY A 92 -4.62 -6.73 -9.32
CA GLY A 92 -3.92 -6.04 -10.37
C GLY A 92 -3.02 -6.95 -11.20
N VAL A 93 -2.23 -6.31 -12.05
CA VAL A 93 -1.23 -6.93 -12.89
C VAL A 93 0.14 -6.38 -12.48
N ILE A 94 1.10 -7.27 -12.23
CA ILE A 94 2.50 -6.86 -12.04
C ILE A 94 3.26 -7.14 -13.34
N LEU A 95 3.90 -6.11 -13.88
CA LEU A 95 4.79 -6.23 -15.03
C LEU A 95 6.23 -5.99 -14.57
N VAL A 96 7.14 -6.86 -15.00
CA VAL A 96 8.58 -6.71 -14.78
C VAL A 96 9.26 -6.74 -16.13
N SER A 97 10.10 -5.73 -16.38
CA SER A 97 10.94 -5.60 -17.56
C SER A 97 12.36 -5.31 -17.10
N TYR A 98 13.34 -6.12 -17.51
CA TYR A 98 14.72 -5.93 -17.04
C TYR A 98 15.77 -6.35 -18.06
N ILE A 99 16.96 -5.76 -17.92
CA ILE A 99 18.18 -6.14 -18.62
C ILE A 99 19.08 -6.83 -17.59
N PRO A 100 19.33 -8.15 -17.71
CA PRO A 100 20.13 -8.88 -16.74
C PRO A 100 21.60 -8.43 -16.77
N ASN A 101 22.25 -8.56 -15.62
CA ASN A 101 23.70 -8.54 -15.50
C ASN A 101 24.22 -9.99 -15.55
N LYS A 102 24.70 -10.53 -14.43
CA LYS A 102 25.21 -11.91 -14.30
C LYS A 102 24.14 -12.95 -14.02
N ARG A 103 22.96 -12.51 -13.57
CA ARG A 103 21.90 -13.39 -13.07
C ARG A 103 20.56 -13.04 -13.70
N CYS A 104 19.74 -14.07 -13.91
CA CYS A 104 18.36 -13.97 -14.37
C CYS A 104 17.43 -14.49 -13.27
N ILE A 105 16.21 -13.94 -13.23
CA ILE A 105 15.16 -14.30 -12.27
C ILE A 105 14.67 -15.72 -12.57
N GLU A 106 14.61 -16.59 -11.55
CA GLU A 106 13.95 -17.88 -11.65
C GLU A 106 12.43 -17.71 -11.43
N LEU A 107 11.61 -18.17 -12.38
CA LEU A 107 10.18 -17.80 -12.42
C LEU A 107 9.33 -18.51 -11.35
N LYS A 108 9.72 -19.70 -10.88
CA LYS A 108 8.96 -20.43 -9.86
C LYS A 108 9.06 -19.75 -8.50
N SER A 109 10.26 -19.42 -8.06
CA SER A 109 10.55 -18.70 -6.82
C SER A 109 9.95 -17.29 -6.87
N PHE A 110 10.04 -16.59 -8.02
CA PHE A 110 9.37 -15.30 -8.20
C PHE A 110 7.85 -15.42 -8.05
N LYS A 111 7.21 -16.46 -8.62
CA LYS A 111 5.79 -16.72 -8.42
C LYS A 111 5.45 -16.94 -6.93
N GLU A 112 6.25 -17.73 -6.22
CA GLU A 112 6.05 -17.98 -4.77
C GLU A 112 6.21 -16.71 -3.94
N TYR A 113 7.22 -15.89 -4.27
CA TYR A 113 7.41 -14.55 -3.72
C TYR A 113 6.17 -13.66 -3.94
N ILE A 114 5.65 -13.57 -5.16
CA ILE A 114 4.47 -12.76 -5.45
C ILE A 114 3.21 -13.28 -4.72
N LEU A 115 3.01 -14.59 -4.68
CA LEU A 115 1.86 -15.21 -4.00
C LEU A 115 1.88 -14.96 -2.48
N SER A 116 3.04 -14.71 -1.88
CA SER A 116 3.17 -14.42 -0.45
C SER A 116 2.43 -13.14 -0.03
N TYR A 117 2.21 -12.20 -0.95
CA TYR A 117 1.50 -10.95 -0.68
C TYR A 117 -0.02 -11.08 -0.55
N ARG A 118 -0.61 -12.25 -0.89
CA ARG A 118 -2.07 -12.46 -0.96
C ARG A 118 -2.84 -11.97 0.28
N ASN A 119 -2.25 -12.16 1.46
CA ASN A 119 -2.87 -11.78 2.74
C ASN A 119 -2.15 -10.62 3.43
N VAL A 120 -1.21 -9.96 2.74
CA VAL A 120 -0.42 -8.86 3.29
C VAL A 120 -1.16 -7.55 3.06
N GLY A 121 -1.36 -6.80 4.14
CA GLY A 121 -1.82 -5.42 4.07
C GLY A 121 -0.71 -4.54 3.51
N ILE A 122 -0.82 -4.04 2.28
CA ILE A 122 0.22 -3.19 1.67
C ILE A 122 -0.33 -2.17 0.68
N PHE A 123 0.10 -0.91 0.78
CA PHE A 123 -0.18 0.11 -0.22
C PHE A 123 0.49 -0.20 -1.55
N HIS A 124 -0.16 0.18 -2.64
CA HIS A 124 0.27 -0.10 -4.01
C HIS A 124 1.70 0.41 -4.27
N GLU A 125 1.98 1.61 -3.78
CA GLU A 125 3.25 2.31 -3.89
C GLU A 125 4.37 1.52 -3.20
N PHE A 126 4.11 1.07 -1.97
CA PHE A 126 5.10 0.35 -1.17
C PHE A 126 5.34 -1.06 -1.71
N LEU A 127 4.31 -1.72 -2.23
CA LEU A 127 4.47 -3.01 -2.90
C LEU A 127 5.42 -2.89 -4.10
N VAL A 128 5.16 -1.97 -5.03
CA VAL A 128 6.00 -1.83 -6.23
C VAL A 128 7.44 -1.47 -5.86
N ASN A 129 7.64 -0.61 -4.86
CA ASN A 129 8.97 -0.30 -4.35
C ASN A 129 9.67 -1.54 -3.76
N LYS A 130 8.98 -2.31 -2.90
CA LYS A 130 9.52 -3.52 -2.27
C LYS A 130 9.90 -4.59 -3.30
N ILE A 131 9.01 -4.85 -4.27
CA ILE A 131 9.29 -5.78 -5.38
C ILE A 131 10.56 -5.38 -6.12
N LEU A 132 10.70 -4.10 -6.46
CA LEU A 132 11.89 -3.63 -7.19
C LEU A 132 13.18 -3.75 -6.36
N GLU A 133 13.16 -3.39 -5.07
CA GLU A 133 14.31 -3.57 -4.17
C GLU A 133 14.73 -5.03 -4.05
N ASP A 134 13.77 -5.93 -3.80
CA ASP A 134 14.07 -7.36 -3.64
C ASP A 134 14.65 -7.94 -4.93
N LEU A 135 14.11 -7.55 -6.10
CA LEU A 135 14.65 -7.97 -7.39
C LEU A 135 16.06 -7.43 -7.65
N ILE A 136 16.34 -6.16 -7.32
CA ILE A 136 17.71 -5.62 -7.41
C ILE A 136 18.67 -6.46 -6.55
N ASN A 137 18.29 -6.74 -5.31
CA ASN A 137 19.12 -7.51 -4.39
C ASN A 137 19.34 -8.96 -4.86
N SER A 138 18.35 -9.56 -5.53
CA SER A 138 18.44 -10.95 -6.00
C SER A 138 19.23 -11.14 -7.29
N ILE A 139 19.23 -10.15 -8.20
CA ILE A 139 19.82 -10.33 -9.55
C ILE A 139 20.82 -9.26 -9.99
N ASP A 140 20.98 -8.15 -9.25
CA ASP A 140 21.89 -7.03 -9.58
C ASP A 140 21.80 -6.61 -11.06
N PRO A 141 20.62 -6.20 -11.57
CA PRO A 141 20.40 -5.99 -12.99
C PRO A 141 21.11 -4.72 -13.49
N LYS A 142 21.33 -4.63 -14.80
CA LYS A 142 21.78 -3.37 -15.44
C LYS A 142 20.66 -2.34 -15.45
N TYR A 143 19.45 -2.80 -15.73
CA TYR A 143 18.22 -2.01 -15.72
C TYR A 143 17.07 -2.89 -15.25
N ILE A 144 16.14 -2.34 -14.48
CA ILE A 144 14.89 -3.00 -14.13
C ILE A 144 13.76 -1.98 -13.97
N LYS A 145 12.58 -2.35 -14.43
CA LYS A 145 11.32 -1.64 -14.26
C LYS A 145 10.27 -2.58 -13.72
N VAL A 146 9.55 -2.11 -12.71
CA VAL A 146 8.38 -2.79 -12.14
C VAL A 146 7.18 -1.85 -12.27
N ILE A 147 6.08 -2.37 -12.80
CA ILE A 147 4.80 -1.68 -12.92
C ILE A 147 3.75 -2.49 -12.17
N GLY A 148 3.05 -1.85 -11.24
CA GLY A 148 1.82 -2.35 -10.65
C GLY A 148 0.61 -1.64 -11.26
N ASP A 149 -0.17 -2.36 -12.07
CA ASP A 149 -1.39 -1.89 -12.70
C ASP A 149 -2.62 -2.45 -11.96
N TYR A 150 -3.22 -1.66 -11.08
CA TYR A 150 -4.25 -2.11 -10.15
C TYR A 150 -5.65 -1.89 -10.69
N ASN A 151 -6.58 -2.77 -10.34
CA ASN A 151 -8.00 -2.59 -10.68
C ASN A 151 -8.58 -1.35 -10.00
N ALA A 152 -9.57 -0.73 -10.64
CA ALA A 152 -10.13 0.51 -10.14
C ALA A 152 -10.88 0.30 -8.81
N ARG A 153 -10.68 1.22 -7.87
CA ARG A 153 -11.42 1.30 -6.60
C ARG A 153 -11.99 2.69 -6.40
N GLY A 154 -13.27 2.76 -6.00
CA GLY A 154 -13.97 4.05 -5.88
C GLY A 154 -13.98 4.85 -7.19
N GLY A 155 -13.93 4.17 -8.34
CA GLY A 155 -13.84 4.79 -9.66
C GLY A 155 -12.44 5.28 -10.05
N ILE A 156 -11.41 5.05 -9.24
CA ILE A 156 -10.04 5.53 -9.48
C ILE A 156 -9.14 4.34 -9.86
N LYS A 157 -8.43 4.48 -10.98
CA LYS A 157 -7.43 3.53 -11.46
C LYS A 157 -6.05 3.98 -10.99
N THR A 158 -5.26 3.06 -10.46
CA THR A 158 -3.90 3.34 -9.98
C THR A 158 -2.89 2.51 -10.76
N ILE A 159 -1.87 3.20 -11.30
CA ILE A 159 -0.70 2.58 -11.91
C ILE A 159 0.53 3.14 -11.19
N VAL A 160 1.32 2.27 -10.60
CA VAL A 160 2.59 2.65 -9.96
C VAL A 160 3.73 2.09 -10.80
N THR A 161 4.68 2.94 -11.18
CA THR A 161 5.88 2.53 -11.92
C THR A 161 7.11 2.95 -11.16
N ARG A 162 8.09 2.05 -11.07
CA ARG A 162 9.44 2.37 -10.59
C ARG A 162 10.47 1.73 -11.51
N GLU A 163 11.55 2.46 -11.73
CA GLU A 163 12.69 2.03 -12.56
C GLU A 163 13.99 2.21 -11.79
N TYR A 164 14.96 1.36 -12.10
CA TYR A 164 16.34 1.44 -11.62
C TYR A 164 17.29 1.15 -12.77
N THR A 165 18.32 1.99 -12.90
CA THR A 165 19.46 1.76 -13.79
C THR A 165 20.70 1.74 -12.93
N LYS A 166 21.55 0.74 -13.14
CA LYS A 166 22.81 0.62 -12.42
C LYS A 166 23.70 1.84 -12.72
N PRO A 167 24.23 2.54 -11.69
CA PRO A 167 25.10 3.72 -11.87
C PRO A 167 26.40 3.42 -12.61
#